data_AF-A0A9Q0Q2N9-F1
#
_entry.id   AF-A0A9Q0Q2N9-F1
#
_cell.length_a   1.000
_cell.length_b   1.000
_cell.length_c   1.000
_cell.angle_alpha   90.00
_cell.angle_beta   90.00
_cell.angle_gamma   90.00
#
_symmetry.space_group_name_H-M   'P 1'
#
loop_
_entity.id
_entity.type
_entity.pdbx_description
1 polymer ?
#
loop_
_entity_poly.entity_id
_entity_poly.type
_entity_poly.pdbx_seq_one_letter_code
_entity_poly.pdbx_strand_id
1 'polypeptide(L)'
;MMVINPHPFPNRIRFSLPLLNRSITTRGGGRSSCSAFNCRSVSSFISFTWDDVVQASQPDHAPNDSSDLSGFFENIKYCNRGSSEIKSEFIPLVIEDQIVGYIHNGFFYDYLRRFKDVFVFVPSDSRFGTNVTLNKTLSTPEERTRVVGRVIKSLAEEEKELIPGIRNELYPVKPSFGSPPYFSLERAAAPYFGIKAYGVQMNGFVERDGKKFLWIGKRSPLKQTFPGMLDNLVAGGLVRNYLSYLVCVVRLRQREDSIIYF
;
A
#
# COMPACT_ATOMS: atom_id res chain seq x y z
N MET A 1 -6.87 -2.47 -6.82
CA MET A 1 -5.54 -1.93 -7.18
C MET A 1 -4.87 -1.59 -5.87
N MET A 2 -3.79 -2.29 -5.50
CA MET A 2 -3.12 -2.08 -4.21
C MET A 2 -2.20 -0.86 -4.35
N VAL A 3 -2.37 0.13 -3.48
CA VAL A 3 -1.55 1.34 -3.45
C VAL A 3 -0.19 1.01 -2.88
N ILE A 4 0.86 1.31 -3.63
CA ILE A 4 2.24 1.36 -3.13
C ILE A 4 2.36 2.68 -2.36
N ASN A 5 2.42 2.60 -1.03
CA ASN A 5 2.93 3.71 -0.22
C ASN A 5 4.39 3.94 -0.66
N PRO A 6 4.90 5.18 -0.83
CA PRO A 6 6.30 5.44 -1.18
C PRO A 6 7.30 5.21 -0.04
N HIS A 7 6.85 4.96 1.20
CA HIS A 7 7.72 4.65 2.34
C HIS A 7 8.48 3.28 2.38
N PRO A 8 8.20 2.24 1.57
CA PRO A 8 8.96 1.00 1.57
C PRO A 8 10.22 1.09 0.69
N PHE A 9 10.45 2.21 0.00
CA PHE A 9 11.70 2.40 -0.73
C PHE A 9 12.79 2.87 0.23
N PRO A 10 13.96 2.21 0.29
CA PRO A 10 15.09 2.72 1.05
C PRO A 10 15.43 4.14 0.59
N ASN A 11 15.91 4.98 1.51
CA ASN A 11 16.14 6.44 1.48
C ASN A 11 16.95 7.03 0.28
N ARG A 12 17.11 6.33 -0.84
CA ARG A 12 17.80 6.80 -2.06
C ARG A 12 16.89 7.02 -3.27
N ILE A 13 15.62 6.64 -3.24
CA ILE A 13 14.68 7.03 -4.31
C ILE A 13 14.03 8.36 -3.88
N ARG A 14 14.65 9.48 -4.26
CA ARG A 14 14.10 10.81 -3.98
C ARG A 14 12.94 11.09 -4.95
N PHE A 15 11.72 11.08 -4.42
CA PHE A 15 10.59 11.76 -5.07
C PHE A 15 10.65 13.24 -4.69
N SER A 16 10.93 14.11 -5.66
CA SER A 16 10.81 15.56 -5.49
C SER A 16 9.33 15.96 -5.47
N LEU A 17 8.84 16.41 -4.32
CA LEU A 17 7.52 17.03 -4.16
C LEU A 17 7.59 18.52 -4.50
N PRO A 18 6.64 19.08 -5.28
CA PRO A 18 6.34 20.50 -5.20
C PRO A 18 5.49 20.75 -3.95
N LEU A 19 6.06 21.45 -2.96
CA LEU A 19 5.32 21.95 -1.79
C LEU A 19 4.32 23.02 -2.26
N LEU A 20 3.02 22.71 -2.24
CA LEU A 20 1.98 23.74 -2.37
C LEU A 20 1.74 24.35 -0.99
N ASN A 21 2.53 25.35 -0.62
CA ASN A 21 2.28 26.15 0.57
C ASN A 21 1.32 27.28 0.18
N ARG A 22 0.05 27.20 0.57
CA ARG A 22 -0.92 28.28 0.38
C ARG A 22 -1.11 29.00 1.72
N SER A 23 -0.25 29.98 1.98
CA SER A 23 -0.44 30.93 3.08
C SER A 23 -1.27 32.13 2.59
N ILE A 24 -2.31 32.46 3.37
CA ILE A 24 -3.16 33.64 3.18
C ILE A 24 -2.31 34.88 3.48
N THR A 25 -2.09 35.74 2.49
CA THR A 25 -1.36 37.01 2.65
C THR A 25 -2.31 38.16 3.02
N THR A 26 -2.12 38.74 4.20
CA THR A 26 -2.50 40.14 4.50
C THR A 26 -1.32 41.06 4.20
N ARG A 27 -1.56 42.15 3.46
CA ARG A 27 -0.59 43.17 3.03
C ARG A 27 0.06 43.90 4.22
N GLY A 28 1.39 44.06 4.18
CA GLY A 28 2.14 45.03 4.97
C GLY A 28 3.62 45.01 4.55
N GLY A 29 4.14 46.12 4.04
CA GLY A 29 5.48 46.20 3.44
C GLY A 29 6.63 46.32 4.44
N GLY A 30 7.86 46.11 3.95
CA GLY A 30 9.08 46.58 4.62
C GLY A 30 10.29 45.63 4.58
N ARG A 31 11.26 45.98 3.72
CA ARG A 31 12.73 45.87 3.81
C ARG A 31 13.44 44.59 4.30
N SER A 32 14.44 44.26 3.47
CA SER A 32 15.57 43.33 3.57
C SER A 32 16.25 43.17 4.94
N SER A 33 16.53 41.93 5.34
CA SER A 33 17.87 41.49 5.76
C SER A 33 17.95 39.96 5.84
N CYS A 34 19.14 39.44 5.53
CA CYS A 34 19.54 38.05 5.55
C CYS A 34 19.50 37.46 6.98
N SER A 35 18.85 36.31 7.14
CA SER A 35 19.02 35.47 8.33
C SER A 35 18.97 34.00 7.95
N ALA A 36 19.92 33.24 8.48
CA ALA A 36 20.20 31.86 8.18
C ALA A 36 18.95 30.98 8.34
N PHE A 37 18.67 30.15 7.32
CA PHE A 37 17.65 29.11 7.40
C PHE A 37 18.06 28.06 8.44
N ASN A 38 17.59 28.25 9.66
CA ASN A 38 17.60 27.22 10.67
C ASN A 38 16.46 26.25 10.29
N CYS A 39 16.79 25.15 9.60
CA CYS A 39 15.86 24.06 9.35
C CYS A 39 15.52 23.38 10.67
N ARG A 40 14.55 23.94 11.41
CA ARG A 40 13.88 23.22 12.48
C ARG A 40 13.09 22.08 11.83
N SER A 41 13.58 20.85 11.99
CA SER A 41 12.81 19.65 11.68
C SER A 41 11.63 19.58 12.64
N VAL A 42 10.50 20.17 12.27
CA VAL A 42 9.23 19.88 12.93
C VAL A 42 8.73 18.56 12.36
N SER A 43 9.31 17.46 12.86
CA SER A 43 8.70 16.14 12.80
C SER A 43 7.59 16.11 13.85
N SER A 44 6.54 16.92 13.69
CA SER A 44 5.31 16.69 14.43
C SER A 44 4.66 15.47 13.78
N PHE A 45 4.87 14.30 14.39
CA PHE A 45 3.94 13.20 14.17
C PHE A 45 2.57 13.74 14.59
N ILE A 46 1.72 14.09 13.63
CA ILE A 46 0.34 14.42 13.91
C ILE A 46 -0.28 13.11 14.40
N SER A 47 -0.35 12.98 15.72
CA SER A 47 -0.96 11.83 16.38
C SER A 47 -2.47 12.02 16.26
N PHE A 48 -3.11 11.22 15.41
CA PHE A 48 -4.56 11.17 15.34
C PHE A 48 -5.12 10.55 16.62
N THR A 49 -5.74 11.35 17.49
CA THR A 49 -6.30 10.94 18.79
C THR A 49 -7.80 10.71 18.71
N TRP A 50 -8.42 10.32 19.83
CA TRP A 50 -9.88 10.29 19.92
C TRP A 50 -10.46 11.70 20.05
N ASP A 51 -9.69 12.66 20.56
CA ASP A 51 -10.12 14.07 20.61
C ASP A 51 -10.34 14.62 19.20
N ASP A 52 -9.50 14.23 18.23
CA ASP A 52 -9.70 14.59 16.82
C ASP A 52 -11.00 14.02 16.25
N VAL A 53 -11.40 12.81 16.67
CA VAL A 53 -12.67 12.18 16.27
C VAL A 53 -13.85 12.92 16.87
N VAL A 54 -13.78 13.22 18.17
CA VAL A 54 -14.84 13.97 18.86
C VAL A 54 -14.97 15.36 18.26
N GLN A 55 -13.85 16.03 17.98
CA GLN A 55 -13.82 17.34 17.33
C GLN A 55 -14.43 17.28 15.92
N ALA A 56 -14.05 16.32 15.08
CA ALA A 56 -14.60 16.13 13.74
C ALA A 56 -16.09 15.76 13.76
N SER A 57 -16.59 15.16 14.84
CA SER A 57 -18.01 14.85 15.02
C SER A 57 -18.85 16.05 15.47
N GLN A 58 -18.22 17.15 15.91
CA GLN A 58 -18.96 18.34 16.33
C GLN A 58 -19.60 19.04 15.13
N PRO A 59 -20.86 19.52 15.25
CA PRO A 59 -21.56 20.23 14.17
C PRO A 59 -20.77 21.43 13.62
N ASP A 60 -19.98 22.09 14.47
CA ASP A 60 -19.21 23.28 14.11
C ASP A 60 -17.98 22.97 13.23
N HIS A 61 -17.52 21.72 13.20
CA HIS A 61 -16.36 21.25 12.42
C HIS A 61 -16.75 20.42 11.19
N ALA A 62 -18.03 20.10 11.03
CA ALA A 62 -18.61 19.63 9.79
C ALA A 62 -19.23 20.83 9.06
N PRO A 63 -18.48 21.58 8.22
CA PRO A 63 -19.10 22.60 7.40
C PRO A 63 -20.22 21.92 6.63
N ASN A 64 -21.45 22.39 6.86
CA ASN A 64 -22.70 21.76 6.48
C ASN A 64 -22.94 21.67 4.96
N ASP A 65 -21.89 21.85 4.15
CA ASP A 65 -21.95 21.70 2.71
C ASP A 65 -21.74 20.24 2.33
N SER A 66 -22.77 19.43 2.55
CA SER A 66 -22.83 18.04 2.07
C SER A 66 -22.64 17.90 0.55
N SER A 67 -22.62 19.01 -0.20
CA SER A 67 -22.34 19.02 -1.64
C SER A 67 -20.84 19.12 -1.97
N ASP A 68 -19.99 19.52 -1.02
CA ASP A 68 -18.54 19.55 -1.23
C ASP A 68 -17.92 18.15 -1.10
N LEU A 69 -17.75 17.50 -2.25
CA LEU A 69 -17.12 16.19 -2.36
C LEU A 69 -15.62 16.26 -2.70
N SER A 70 -15.01 17.45 -2.68
CA SER A 70 -13.62 17.66 -3.10
C SER A 70 -12.64 16.74 -2.35
N GLY A 71 -12.76 16.66 -1.03
CA GLY A 71 -11.93 15.79 -0.19
C GLY A 71 -12.06 14.29 -0.53
N PHE A 72 -13.25 13.82 -0.93
CA PHE A 72 -13.41 12.43 -1.39
C PHE A 72 -12.70 12.20 -2.73
N PHE A 73 -12.83 13.13 -3.67
CA PHE A 73 -12.13 13.03 -4.96
C PHE A 73 -10.62 13.11 -4.82
N GLU A 74 -10.10 13.90 -3.88
CA GLU A 74 -8.67 13.93 -3.56
C GLU A 74 -8.16 12.59 -3.04
N ASN A 75 -8.92 11.92 -2.15
CA ASN A 75 -8.60 10.58 -1.67
C ASN A 75 -8.67 9.53 -2.79
N ILE A 76 -9.66 9.61 -3.68
CA ILE A 76 -9.75 8.75 -4.87
C ILE A 76 -8.52 8.96 -5.76
N LYS A 77 -8.15 10.21 -6.06
CA LYS A 77 -6.95 10.53 -6.83
C LYS A 77 -5.69 10.02 -6.14
N TYR A 78 -5.58 10.20 -4.82
CA TYR A 78 -4.47 9.68 -4.01
C TYR A 78 -4.30 8.17 -4.17
N CYS A 79 -5.40 7.41 -4.06
CA CYS A 79 -5.41 5.95 -4.19
C CYS A 79 -5.19 5.46 -5.63
N ASN A 80 -5.32 6.33 -6.64
CA ASN A 80 -5.12 5.98 -8.05
C ASN A 80 -3.90 6.68 -8.67
N ARG A 81 -2.99 7.20 -7.83
CA ARG A 81 -1.69 7.73 -8.26
C ARG A 81 -0.93 6.66 -9.04
N GLY A 82 -0.40 7.04 -10.20
CA GLY A 82 0.50 6.19 -10.99
C GLY A 82 -0.10 5.41 -12.16
N SER A 83 -1.36 5.66 -12.53
CA SER A 83 -2.01 4.96 -13.66
C SER A 83 -1.58 5.45 -15.06
N SER A 84 -1.03 6.66 -15.18
CA SER A 84 -0.59 7.26 -16.45
C SER A 84 0.85 7.78 -16.44
N GLU A 85 1.26 8.47 -15.36
CA GLU A 85 2.49 9.29 -15.36
C GLU A 85 3.79 8.53 -15.06
N ILE A 86 3.73 7.39 -14.35
CA ILE A 86 4.93 6.64 -13.91
C ILE A 86 5.06 5.26 -14.58
N LYS A 87 4.21 4.93 -15.57
CA LYS A 87 4.21 3.61 -16.21
C LYS A 87 5.56 3.21 -16.80
N SER A 88 6.33 4.17 -17.32
CA SER A 88 7.67 3.95 -17.87
C SER A 88 8.71 3.56 -16.82
N GLU A 89 8.45 3.84 -15.54
CA GLU A 89 9.33 3.49 -14.42
C GLU A 89 9.18 2.04 -13.99
N PHE A 90 8.20 1.31 -14.52
CA PHE A 90 7.90 -0.06 -14.15
C PHE A 90 7.99 -1.01 -15.34
N ILE A 91 8.51 -2.20 -15.07
CA ILE A 91 8.58 -3.32 -16.01
C ILE A 91 7.45 -4.30 -15.67
N PRO A 92 6.59 -4.68 -16.62
CA PRO A 92 5.57 -5.69 -16.39
C PRO A 92 6.17 -7.03 -15.94
N LEU A 93 5.60 -7.64 -14.90
CA LEU A 93 5.84 -9.04 -14.55
C LEU A 93 4.80 -9.91 -15.28
N VAL A 94 5.27 -10.73 -16.23
CA VAL A 94 4.43 -11.54 -17.10
C VAL A 94 4.63 -13.01 -16.77
N ILE A 95 3.53 -13.73 -16.52
CA ILE A 95 3.50 -15.17 -16.30
C ILE A 95 2.41 -15.75 -17.19
N GLU A 96 2.75 -16.76 -17.99
CA GLU A 96 1.81 -17.45 -18.89
C GLU A 96 0.99 -16.47 -19.75
N ASP A 97 1.70 -15.53 -20.40
CA ASP A 97 1.10 -14.49 -21.26
C ASP A 97 0.08 -13.58 -20.56
N GLN A 98 0.18 -13.44 -19.23
CA GLN A 98 -0.64 -12.53 -18.43
C GLN A 98 0.22 -11.61 -17.57
N ILE A 99 -0.11 -10.32 -17.54
CA ILE A 99 0.51 -9.38 -16.60
C ILE A 99 -0.07 -9.64 -15.20
N VAL A 100 0.81 -10.01 -14.28
CA VAL A 100 0.45 -10.33 -12.89
C VAL A 100 0.95 -9.29 -11.89
N GLY A 101 1.82 -8.38 -12.33
CA GLY A 101 2.35 -7.28 -11.53
C GLY A 101 3.24 -6.35 -12.33
N TYR A 102 3.85 -5.40 -11.63
CA TYR A 102 4.73 -4.38 -12.18
C TYR A 102 5.88 -4.14 -11.22
N ILE A 103 7.11 -4.25 -11.72
CA ILE A 103 8.33 -4.15 -10.93
C ILE A 103 9.02 -2.84 -11.28
N HIS A 104 9.34 -2.00 -10.29
CA HIS A 104 10.08 -0.77 -10.55
C HIS A 104 11.46 -1.07 -11.19
N ASN A 105 11.85 -0.31 -12.22
CA ASN A 105 13.10 -0.50 -12.96
C ASN A 105 14.30 -0.60 -12.01
N GLY A 106 14.46 0.36 -11.09
CA GLY A 106 15.56 0.35 -10.13
C GLY A 106 15.57 -0.90 -9.25
N PHE A 107 14.40 -1.35 -8.77
CA PHE A 107 14.32 -2.56 -7.96
C PHE A 107 14.74 -3.80 -8.75
N PHE A 108 14.33 -3.89 -10.02
CA PHE A 108 14.73 -4.97 -10.89
C PHE A 108 16.24 -4.96 -11.17
N TYR A 109 16.77 -3.85 -11.67
CA TYR A 109 18.17 -3.78 -12.10
C TYR A 109 19.16 -3.87 -10.94
N ASP A 110 18.84 -3.29 -9.79
CA ASP A 110 19.75 -3.26 -8.64
C ASP A 110 19.71 -4.58 -7.84
N TYR A 111 18.56 -5.27 -7.77
CA TYR A 111 18.37 -6.38 -6.83
C TYR A 111 17.90 -7.69 -7.46
N LEU A 112 16.95 -7.67 -8.42
CA LEU A 112 16.39 -8.91 -8.97
C LEU A 112 17.23 -9.50 -10.11
N ARG A 113 17.87 -8.65 -10.93
CA ARG A 113 18.58 -9.06 -12.15
C ARG A 113 19.71 -10.07 -11.91
N ARG A 114 20.29 -10.07 -10.71
CA ARG A 114 21.35 -11.04 -10.33
C ARG A 114 20.81 -12.47 -10.18
N PHE A 115 19.51 -12.66 -9.92
CA PHE A 115 18.86 -13.96 -9.79
C PHE A 115 18.35 -14.47 -11.15
N LYS A 116 19.26 -14.63 -12.11
CA LYS A 116 18.95 -15.01 -13.51
C LYS A 116 18.27 -16.37 -13.65
N ASP A 117 18.51 -17.27 -12.70
CA ASP A 117 17.85 -18.58 -12.65
C ASP A 117 16.38 -18.50 -12.24
N VAL A 118 15.93 -17.33 -11.75
CA VAL A 118 14.57 -17.09 -11.27
C VAL A 118 13.86 -16.07 -12.15
N PHE A 119 14.46 -14.89 -12.35
CA PHE A 119 13.87 -13.79 -13.11
C PHE A 119 14.59 -13.62 -14.45
N VAL A 120 13.82 -13.70 -15.52
CA VAL A 120 14.30 -13.56 -16.90
C VAL A 120 13.79 -12.25 -17.47
N PHE A 121 14.70 -11.40 -17.92
CA PHE A 121 14.38 -10.19 -18.66
C PHE A 121 14.10 -10.55 -20.11
N VAL A 122 12.96 -10.10 -20.63
CA VAL A 122 12.53 -10.32 -22.01
C VAL A 122 12.51 -8.96 -22.71
N PRO A 123 13.43 -8.72 -23.68
CA PRO A 123 13.46 -7.48 -24.46
C PRO A 123 12.19 -7.26 -25.29
N SER A 124 12.07 -6.06 -25.86
CA SER A 124 10.87 -5.46 -26.47
C SER A 124 10.17 -6.22 -27.61
N ASP A 125 10.63 -7.42 -28.00
CA ASP A 125 10.02 -8.25 -29.04
C ASP A 125 8.75 -8.98 -28.58
N SER A 126 8.32 -8.77 -27.33
CA SER A 126 7.08 -9.33 -26.80
C SER A 126 5.88 -8.41 -27.02
N ARG A 127 4.66 -8.97 -27.01
CA ARG A 127 3.41 -8.18 -27.03
C ARG A 127 3.25 -7.23 -25.84
N PHE A 128 4.03 -7.40 -24.79
CA PHE A 128 4.04 -6.54 -23.60
C PHE A 128 5.19 -5.52 -23.62
N GLY A 129 5.93 -5.42 -24.73
CA GLY A 129 7.20 -4.71 -24.78
C GLY A 129 8.23 -5.38 -23.89
N THR A 130 9.16 -4.60 -23.35
CA THR A 130 10.14 -5.07 -22.37
C THR A 130 9.44 -5.55 -21.10
N ASN A 131 9.69 -6.78 -20.67
CA ASN A 131 9.05 -7.37 -19.49
C ASN A 131 10.01 -8.27 -18.69
N VAL A 132 9.56 -8.67 -17.51
CA VAL A 132 10.21 -9.71 -16.68
C VAL A 132 9.28 -10.90 -16.59
N THR A 133 9.83 -12.10 -16.71
CA THR A 133 9.11 -13.36 -16.47
C THR A 133 9.89 -14.24 -15.50
N LEU A 134 9.28 -15.34 -15.07
CA LEU A 134 9.99 -16.38 -14.33
C LEU A 134 10.68 -17.35 -15.28
N ASN A 135 11.80 -17.93 -14.85
CA ASN A 135 12.49 -18.95 -15.62
C ASN A 135 11.53 -20.11 -15.95
N LYS A 136 11.52 -20.53 -17.22
CA LYS A 136 10.63 -21.57 -17.75
C LYS A 136 10.83 -22.94 -17.09
N THR A 137 11.97 -23.19 -16.46
CA THR A 137 12.19 -24.41 -15.68
C THR A 137 11.30 -24.49 -14.44
N LEU A 138 10.81 -23.36 -13.94
CA LEU A 138 9.89 -23.26 -12.79
C LEU A 138 8.45 -23.54 -13.25
N SER A 139 8.11 -24.82 -13.33
CA SER A 139 6.91 -25.30 -14.02
C SER A 139 5.65 -25.29 -13.15
N THR A 140 5.79 -25.39 -11.83
CA THR A 140 4.63 -25.50 -10.90
C THR A 140 4.45 -24.26 -10.02
N PRO A 141 3.22 -23.94 -9.59
CA PRO A 141 2.97 -22.85 -8.64
C PRO A 141 3.76 -22.97 -7.34
N GLU A 142 3.89 -24.19 -6.81
CA GLU A 142 4.63 -24.50 -5.59
C GLU A 142 6.13 -24.25 -5.76
N GLU A 143 6.69 -24.67 -6.89
CA GLU A 143 8.10 -24.44 -7.19
C GLU A 143 8.40 -22.95 -7.35
N ARG A 144 7.59 -22.22 -8.13
CA ARG A 144 7.69 -20.77 -8.29
C ARG A 144 7.61 -20.09 -6.92
N THR A 145 6.65 -20.47 -6.07
CA THR A 145 6.48 -19.96 -4.70
C THR A 145 7.74 -20.17 -3.87
N ARG A 146 8.28 -21.38 -3.86
CA ARG A 146 9.47 -21.74 -3.09
C ARG A 146 10.70 -20.95 -3.56
N VAL A 147 10.93 -20.91 -4.86
CA VAL A 147 12.13 -20.30 -5.43
C VAL A 147 12.10 -18.78 -5.30
N VAL A 148 10.98 -18.14 -5.63
CA VAL A 148 10.80 -16.70 -5.41
C VAL A 148 10.84 -16.35 -3.92
N GLY A 149 10.28 -17.20 -3.06
CA GLY A 149 10.35 -17.05 -1.60
C GLY A 149 11.79 -17.05 -1.07
N ARG A 150 12.70 -17.88 -1.63
CA ARG A 150 14.13 -17.84 -1.28
C ARG A 150 14.78 -16.51 -1.66
N VAL A 151 14.43 -15.96 -2.84
CA VAL A 151 14.94 -14.64 -3.26
C VAL A 151 14.47 -13.55 -2.31
N ILE A 152 13.17 -13.53 -1.97
CA ILE A 152 12.60 -12.54 -1.05
C ILE A 152 13.25 -12.64 0.33
N LYS A 153 13.42 -13.86 0.84
CA LYS A 153 14.09 -14.09 2.13
C LYS A 153 15.52 -13.54 2.10
N SER A 154 16.28 -13.84 1.05
CA SER A 154 17.64 -13.30 0.88
C SER A 154 17.64 -11.77 0.84
N LEU A 155 16.68 -11.12 0.17
CA LEU A 155 16.58 -9.66 0.12
C LEU A 155 16.15 -9.03 1.46
N ALA A 156 15.33 -9.73 2.24
CA ALA A 156 14.93 -9.30 3.58
C ALA A 156 16.07 -9.42 4.60
N GLU A 157 16.93 -10.43 4.46
CA GLU A 157 18.09 -10.68 5.34
C GLU A 157 19.34 -9.85 4.96
N GLU A 158 19.30 -9.08 3.87
CA GLU A 158 20.38 -8.15 3.54
C GLU A 158 20.51 -7.03 4.57
N GLU A 159 21.72 -6.49 4.71
CA GLU A 159 22.06 -5.43 5.68
C GLU A 159 21.12 -4.20 5.63
N LYS A 160 20.52 -3.94 4.46
CA LYS A 160 19.59 -2.82 4.24
C LYS A 160 18.12 -3.16 4.47
N GLU A 161 17.78 -4.40 4.83
CA GLU A 161 16.41 -4.93 4.95
C GLU A 161 15.50 -4.46 3.80
N LEU A 162 15.86 -4.82 2.57
CA LEU A 162 15.20 -4.27 1.37
C LEU A 162 13.70 -4.55 1.30
N ILE A 163 13.25 -5.62 1.94
CA ILE A 163 11.84 -5.99 2.10
C ILE A 163 11.57 -6.14 3.60
N PRO A 164 11.31 -5.03 4.31
CA PRO A 164 11.07 -5.07 5.74
C PRO A 164 9.68 -5.62 6.06
N GLY A 165 9.49 -6.09 7.30
CA GLY A 165 8.16 -6.47 7.81
C GLY A 165 7.61 -7.77 7.25
N ILE A 166 8.46 -8.79 7.08
CA ILE A 166 8.06 -10.17 6.74
C ILE A 166 7.00 -10.68 7.72
N ARG A 167 5.92 -11.28 7.19
CA ARG A 167 4.77 -11.75 7.98
C ARG A 167 4.58 -13.26 7.94
N ASN A 168 5.31 -13.96 7.07
CA ASN A 168 5.03 -15.36 6.73
C ASN A 168 3.59 -15.55 6.25
N GLU A 169 3.08 -14.55 5.51
CA GLU A 169 1.73 -14.54 4.96
C GLU A 169 1.84 -14.48 3.44
N LEU A 170 1.37 -15.52 2.77
CA LEU A 170 1.45 -15.61 1.32
C LEU A 170 0.22 -15.01 0.65
N TYR A 171 0.43 -14.06 -0.26
CA TYR A 171 -0.59 -13.56 -1.18
C TYR A 171 -0.56 -14.33 -2.50
N PRO A 172 -1.72 -14.64 -3.10
CA PRO A 172 -1.77 -15.27 -4.41
C PRO A 172 -1.34 -14.28 -5.51
N VAL A 173 -0.45 -14.71 -6.40
CA VAL A 173 -0.10 -13.97 -7.62
C VAL A 173 -0.94 -14.50 -8.77
N LYS A 174 -1.87 -13.68 -9.26
CA LYS A 174 -2.89 -14.08 -10.24
C LYS A 174 -3.29 -12.90 -11.15
N PRO A 175 -3.78 -13.17 -12.36
CA PRO A 175 -4.08 -12.12 -13.33
C PRO A 175 -5.34 -11.33 -12.95
N SER A 176 -6.30 -11.96 -12.27
CA SER A 176 -7.53 -11.30 -11.84
C SER A 176 -8.14 -11.99 -10.61
N PHE A 177 -9.20 -11.39 -10.09
CA PHE A 177 -9.93 -11.97 -8.97
C PHE A 177 -10.66 -13.24 -9.44
N GLY A 178 -10.72 -14.28 -8.59
CA GLY A 178 -11.29 -15.57 -8.96
C GLY A 178 -10.40 -16.50 -9.79
N SER A 179 -9.39 -16.00 -10.51
CA SER A 179 -8.47 -16.87 -11.26
C SER A 179 -7.59 -17.73 -10.34
N PRO A 180 -7.18 -18.93 -10.80
CA PRO A 180 -6.16 -19.72 -10.14
C PRO A 180 -4.85 -18.92 -9.99
N PRO A 181 -4.13 -19.06 -8.86
CA PRO A 181 -2.83 -18.42 -8.68
C PRO A 181 -1.74 -19.13 -9.47
N TYR A 182 -0.88 -18.35 -10.13
CA TYR A 182 0.31 -18.88 -10.80
C TYR A 182 1.42 -19.26 -9.83
N PHE A 183 1.46 -18.60 -8.67
CA PHE A 183 2.29 -18.90 -7.50
C PHE A 183 1.82 -18.01 -6.33
N SER A 184 2.51 -18.07 -5.20
CA SER A 184 2.26 -17.20 -4.05
C SER A 184 3.51 -16.44 -3.63
N LEU A 185 3.30 -15.23 -3.12
CA LEU A 185 4.34 -14.26 -2.80
C LEU A 185 4.19 -13.82 -1.35
N GLU A 186 5.28 -13.63 -0.61
CA GLU A 186 5.23 -13.02 0.72
C GLU A 186 4.55 -11.64 0.66
N ARG A 187 3.62 -11.41 1.59
CA ARG A 187 2.79 -10.20 1.67
C ARG A 187 3.63 -8.92 1.70
N ALA A 188 4.74 -8.93 2.43
CA ALA A 188 5.66 -7.78 2.48
C ALA A 188 6.26 -7.43 1.11
N ALA A 189 6.43 -8.42 0.23
CA ALA A 189 6.98 -8.23 -1.10
C ALA A 189 5.94 -7.75 -2.13
N ALA A 190 4.63 -7.82 -1.83
CA ALA A 190 3.57 -7.49 -2.78
C ALA A 190 3.70 -6.08 -3.43
N PRO A 191 4.08 -5.01 -2.69
CA PRO A 191 4.28 -3.69 -3.30
C PRO A 191 5.47 -3.63 -4.27
N TYR A 192 6.54 -4.37 -4.01
CA TYR A 192 7.76 -4.38 -4.84
C TYR A 192 7.57 -5.12 -6.17
N PHE A 193 6.69 -6.11 -6.17
CA PHE A 193 6.29 -6.84 -7.37
C PHE A 193 5.04 -6.25 -8.04
N GLY A 194 4.42 -5.23 -7.44
CA GLY A 194 3.22 -4.57 -7.97
C GLY A 194 2.06 -5.53 -8.24
N ILE A 195 1.94 -6.62 -7.47
CA ILE A 195 0.90 -7.63 -7.70
C ILE A 195 -0.47 -7.11 -7.29
N LYS A 196 -1.53 -7.70 -7.86
CA LYS A 196 -2.90 -7.47 -7.37
C LYS A 196 -3.08 -8.16 -6.02
N ALA A 197 -3.19 -7.37 -4.95
CA ALA A 197 -3.67 -7.86 -3.66
C ALA A 197 -5.17 -7.66 -3.52
N TYR A 198 -5.78 -8.56 -2.76
CA TYR A 198 -7.20 -8.55 -2.44
C TYR A 198 -7.40 -8.52 -0.93
N GLY A 199 -8.52 -8.00 -0.49
CA GLY A 199 -8.86 -7.89 0.91
C GLY A 199 -10.37 -7.87 1.12
N VAL A 200 -10.76 -7.97 2.38
CA VAL A 200 -12.14 -7.84 2.84
C VAL A 200 -12.19 -6.66 3.81
N GLN A 201 -13.23 -5.86 3.69
CA GLN A 201 -13.57 -4.77 4.60
C GLN A 201 -15.04 -4.92 4.98
N MET A 202 -15.37 -4.74 6.26
CA MET A 202 -16.73 -4.83 6.77
C MET A 202 -17.10 -3.54 7.50
N ASN A 203 -18.19 -2.92 7.06
CA ASN A 203 -18.83 -1.82 7.76
C ASN A 203 -19.83 -2.40 8.77
N GLY A 204 -19.64 -2.13 10.06
CA GLY A 204 -20.63 -2.44 11.09
C GLY A 204 -21.37 -1.18 11.46
N PHE A 205 -22.69 -1.21 11.53
CA PHE A 205 -23.49 -0.08 12.00
C PHE A 205 -24.61 -0.54 12.93
N VAL A 206 -25.10 0.37 13.76
CA VAL A 206 -26.26 0.18 14.63
C VAL A 206 -27.22 1.36 14.47
N GLU A 207 -28.49 1.12 14.76
CA GLU A 207 -29.49 2.17 14.81
C GLU A 207 -29.93 2.40 16.26
N ARG A 208 -29.93 3.66 16.70
CA ARG A 208 -30.39 4.08 18.03
C ARG A 208 -31.18 5.37 17.86
N ASP A 209 -32.38 5.41 18.43
CA ASP A 209 -33.27 6.59 18.38
C ASP A 209 -33.48 7.15 16.96
N GLY A 210 -33.63 6.26 15.97
CA GLY A 210 -33.81 6.61 14.56
C GLY A 210 -32.56 7.16 13.85
N LYS A 211 -31.38 7.11 14.50
CA LYS A 211 -30.09 7.53 13.94
C LYS A 211 -29.17 6.33 13.72
N LYS A 212 -28.42 6.35 12.62
CA LYS A 212 -27.40 5.34 12.30
C LYS A 212 -26.04 5.74 12.86
N PHE A 213 -25.36 4.80 13.49
CA PHE A 213 -24.01 4.94 14.02
C PHE A 213 -23.11 3.89 13.38
N LEU A 214 -21.92 4.29 12.93
CA LEU A 214 -20.95 3.39 12.33
C LEU A 214 -19.90 2.99 13.38
N TRP A 215 -19.60 1.71 13.46
CA TRP A 215 -18.46 1.22 14.23
C TRP A 215 -17.17 1.53 13.48
N ILE A 216 -16.30 2.30 14.13
CA ILE A 216 -14.98 2.64 13.63
C ILE A 216 -13.92 1.98 14.52
N GLY A 217 -13.02 1.21 13.91
CA GLY A 217 -11.87 0.65 14.60
C GLY A 217 -10.75 1.69 14.67
N LYS A 218 -10.01 1.73 15.78
CA LYS A 218 -8.71 2.41 15.82
C LYS A 218 -7.59 1.37 15.83
N ARG A 219 -6.72 1.44 14.83
CA ARG A 219 -5.63 0.48 14.66
C ARG A 219 -4.66 0.59 15.82
N SER A 220 -4.26 -0.56 16.38
CA SER A 220 -3.20 -0.62 17.39
C SER A 220 -1.93 0.12 16.93
N PRO A 221 -1.24 0.86 17.82
CA PRO A 221 0.00 1.54 17.49
C PRO A 221 1.13 0.56 17.12
N LEU A 222 0.98 -0.72 17.44
CA LEU A 222 1.94 -1.79 17.09
C LEU A 222 1.73 -2.33 15.67
N LYS A 223 0.70 -1.89 14.94
CA LYS A 223 0.47 -2.33 13.55
C LYS A 223 1.58 -1.77 12.65
N GLN A 224 2.24 -2.65 11.91
CA GLN A 224 3.32 -2.30 10.97
C GLN A 224 2.89 -1.29 9.87
N THR A 225 1.61 -1.26 9.49
CA THR A 225 1.10 -0.34 8.48
C THR A 225 -0.05 0.48 9.06
N PHE A 226 0.02 1.79 8.89
CA PHE A 226 -0.96 2.77 9.37
C PHE A 226 -1.27 2.61 10.87
N PRO A 227 -0.26 2.64 11.77
CA PRO A 227 -0.48 2.55 13.21
C PRO A 227 -1.31 3.73 13.71
N GLY A 228 -2.25 3.49 14.62
CA GLY A 228 -3.06 4.54 15.26
C GLY A 228 -4.17 5.15 14.38
N MET A 229 -4.24 4.79 13.09
CA MET A 229 -5.25 5.33 12.17
C MET A 229 -6.62 4.66 12.36
N LEU A 230 -7.68 5.34 11.93
CA LEU A 230 -9.03 4.77 11.89
C LEU A 230 -9.17 3.74 10.76
N ASP A 231 -10.05 2.77 10.97
CA ASP A 231 -10.30 1.65 10.06
C ASP A 231 -11.77 1.20 10.14
N ASN A 232 -12.16 0.35 9.21
CA ASN A 232 -13.45 -0.33 9.27
C ASN A 232 -13.52 -1.27 10.50
N LEU A 233 -14.73 -1.73 10.85
CA LEU A 233 -14.94 -2.65 11.97
C LEU A 233 -14.11 -3.94 11.85
N VAL A 234 -13.97 -4.45 10.63
CA VAL A 234 -13.06 -5.55 10.31
C VAL A 234 -12.41 -5.29 8.96
N ALA A 235 -11.08 -5.38 8.87
CA ALA A 235 -10.35 -5.21 7.62
C ALA A 235 -9.12 -6.14 7.53
N GLY A 236 -8.89 -6.72 6.36
CA GLY A 236 -7.70 -7.55 6.15
C GLY A 236 -7.48 -8.06 4.75
N GLY A 237 -6.25 -8.54 4.50
CA GLY A 237 -5.85 -9.11 3.22
C GLY A 237 -6.27 -10.56 3.04
N LEU A 238 -6.60 -10.95 1.81
CA LEU A 238 -6.88 -12.32 1.42
C LEU A 238 -5.56 -13.05 1.13
N VAL A 239 -5.13 -13.89 2.07
CA VAL A 239 -3.96 -14.77 1.92
C VAL A 239 -4.34 -16.05 1.14
N ARG A 240 -3.33 -16.77 0.67
CA ARG A 240 -3.41 -18.00 -0.15
C ARG A 240 -4.44 -19.03 0.34
N ASN A 241 -4.62 -19.17 1.66
CA ASN A 241 -5.32 -20.30 2.27
C ASN A 241 -6.78 -20.00 2.69
N TYR A 242 -7.34 -18.82 2.39
CA TYR A 242 -8.74 -18.56 2.70
C TYR A 242 -9.65 -19.10 1.59
N LEU A 243 -10.07 -20.36 1.75
CA LEU A 243 -11.04 -21.07 0.90
C LEU A 243 -12.42 -20.41 0.88
N SER A 244 -12.76 -19.57 1.87
CA SER A 244 -13.96 -18.74 1.85
C SER A 244 -13.75 -17.41 2.56
N TYR A 245 -14.41 -16.37 2.04
CA TYR A 245 -14.40 -15.02 2.64
C TYR A 245 -14.92 -15.02 4.07
N LEU A 246 -15.87 -15.91 4.37
CA LEU A 246 -16.43 -16.07 5.71
C LEU A 246 -15.35 -16.48 6.73
N VAL A 247 -14.49 -17.43 6.34
CA VAL A 247 -13.36 -17.86 7.18
C VAL A 247 -12.37 -16.73 7.38
N CYS A 248 -12.14 -15.90 6.35
CA CYS A 248 -11.32 -14.70 6.49
C CYS A 248 -11.93 -13.71 7.49
N VAL A 249 -13.23 -13.39 7.38
CA VAL A 249 -13.92 -12.47 8.29
C VAL A 249 -13.90 -12.97 9.74
N VAL A 250 -14.17 -14.27 9.96
CA VAL A 250 -14.09 -14.89 11.30
C VAL A 250 -12.68 -14.80 11.87
N ARG A 251 -11.65 -15.09 11.06
CA ARG A 251 -10.24 -14.99 11.47
C ARG A 251 -9.82 -13.56 11.77
N LEU A 252 -10.27 -12.59 10.97
CA LEU A 252 -9.94 -11.17 11.16
C LEU A 252 -10.57 -10.64 12.44
N ARG A 253 -11.84 -10.98 12.73
CA ARG A 253 -12.48 -10.65 14.01
C ARG A 253 -11.66 -11.14 15.21
N GLN A 254 -11.01 -12.29 15.11
CA GLN A 254 -10.18 -12.85 16.19
C GLN A 254 -8.77 -12.25 16.29
N ARG A 255 -8.27 -11.56 15.25
CA ARG A 255 -6.90 -11.01 15.17
C ARG A 255 -6.86 -9.49 15.36
N GLU A 256 -8.01 -8.85 15.42
CA GLU A 256 -8.09 -7.43 15.68
C GLU A 256 -8.10 -7.17 17.18
N ASP A 257 -6.91 -6.84 17.72
CA ASP A 257 -6.77 -6.15 19.02
C ASP A 257 -7.22 -4.68 18.92
N SER A 258 -8.35 -4.45 18.26
CA SER A 258 -8.93 -3.12 18.06
C SER A 258 -9.80 -2.81 19.28
N ILE A 259 -9.54 -1.70 19.95
CA ILE A 259 -10.46 -1.21 20.98
C ILE A 259 -11.65 -0.58 20.26
N ILE A 260 -12.82 -1.19 20.44
CA ILE A 260 -14.08 -0.75 19.86
C ILE A 260 -14.70 0.23 20.87
N TYR A 261 -14.73 1.53 20.53
CA TYR A 261 -15.40 2.56 21.32
C TYR A 261 -16.73 2.95 20.68
N PHE A 262 -17.67 3.38 21.53
CA PHE A 262 -18.98 3.93 21.15
C PHE A 262 -18.88 5.42 20.87
#